data_AF-R6TD38-F1
#
_entry.id   AF-R6TD38-F1
#
_cell.length_a   1.000
_cell.length_b   1.000
_cell.length_c   1.000
_cell.angle_alpha   90.00
_cell.angle_beta   90.00
_cell.angle_gamma   90.00
#
_symmetry.space_group_name_H-M   'P 1'
#
loop_
_entity.id
_entity.type
_entity.pdbx_description
1 polymer ?
#
loop_
_entity_poly.entity_id
_entity_poly.type
_entity_poly.pdbx_seq_one_letter_code
_entity_poly.pdbx_strand_id
1 'polypeptide(L)'
;MFQKKQIIYSETLGVCVVDNIVSLAASKREKAVPYYVLKPVFEDKVSYIPVEHHRVVLRDMFTGEEALKLKETEQYEKDKHLRQAVDYVLDKVAIK
;
A
#
# COMPACT_ATOMS: atom_id res chain seq x y z
N MET A 1 4.71 -6.13 10.37
CA MET A 1 5.25 -4.77 10.06
C MET A 1 5.87 -4.84 8.68
N PHE A 2 5.55 -3.88 7.81
CA PHE A 2 6.13 -3.83 6.45
C PHE A 2 7.56 -3.31 6.47
N GLN A 3 8.33 -3.65 5.44
CA GLN A 3 9.74 -3.30 5.32
C GLN A 3 9.97 -2.17 4.32
N LYS A 4 11.07 -1.43 4.50
CA LYS A 4 11.51 -0.43 3.52
C LYS A 4 11.68 -1.07 2.14
N LYS A 5 11.26 -0.37 1.09
CA LYS A 5 11.19 -0.81 -0.32
C LYS A 5 10.15 -1.91 -0.61
N GLN A 6 9.41 -2.39 0.38
CA GLN A 6 8.34 -3.35 0.14
C GLN A 6 7.19 -2.68 -0.63
N ILE A 7 6.62 -3.40 -1.60
CA ILE A 7 5.38 -3.00 -2.29
C ILE A 7 4.21 -3.59 -1.52
N ILE A 8 3.22 -2.75 -1.20
CA ILE A 8 2.04 -3.11 -0.41
C ILE A 8 0.78 -2.57 -1.08
N TYR A 9 -0.37 -3.11 -0.68
CA TYR A 9 -1.67 -2.56 -1.04
C TYR A 9 -2.25 -1.77 0.15
N SER A 10 -2.69 -0.55 -0.13
CA SER A 10 -3.50 0.27 0.75
C SER A 10 -4.90 0.42 0.16
N GLU A 11 -5.94 0.20 0.95
CA GLU A 11 -7.32 0.36 0.46
C GLU A 11 -7.64 1.81 0.01
N THR A 12 -6.99 2.81 0.61
CA THR A 12 -7.25 4.22 0.31
C THR A 12 -6.27 4.84 -0.67
N LEU A 13 -5.10 4.23 -0.88
CA LEU A 13 -4.03 4.76 -1.75
C LEU A 13 -3.67 3.85 -2.93
N GLY A 14 -4.19 2.61 -2.95
CA GLY A 14 -3.82 1.59 -3.93
C GLY A 14 -2.41 1.03 -3.72
N VAL A 15 -1.70 0.77 -4.82
CA VAL A 15 -0.34 0.20 -4.79
C VAL A 15 0.65 1.23 -4.26
N CYS A 16 1.32 0.91 -3.16
CA CYS A 16 2.29 1.79 -2.52
C CYS A 16 3.64 1.10 -2.34
N VAL A 17 4.71 1.89 -2.46
CA VAL A 17 6.04 1.52 -1.96
C VAL A 17 6.18 2.07 -0.54
N VAL A 18 6.65 1.23 0.39
CA VAL A 18 7.13 1.69 1.69
C VAL A 18 8.48 2.37 1.49
N ASP A 19 8.45 3.66 1.20
CA ASP A 19 9.66 4.45 0.92
C ASP A 19 10.58 4.51 2.14
N ASN A 20 10.00 4.69 3.33
CA ASN A 20 10.76 4.72 4.58
C ASN A 20 9.89 4.37 5.80
N ILE A 21 10.54 4.17 6.95
CA ILE A 21 9.88 4.09 8.26
C ILE A 21 10.56 5.12 9.15
N VAL A 22 9.80 6.09 9.64
CA VAL A 22 10.33 7.24 10.40
C VAL A 22 9.61 7.38 11.72
N SER A 23 10.33 7.80 12.76
CA SER A 23 9.71 8.10 14.06
C SER A 23 9.43 9.60 14.15
N LEU A 24 8.16 9.97 14.32
CA LEU A 24 7.71 11.37 14.43
C LEU A 24 7.17 11.62 15.84
N ALA A 25 7.54 12.76 16.43
CA ALA A 25 6.97 13.24 17.69
C ALA A 25 6.29 14.59 17.44
N ALA A 26 5.12 14.82 18.05
CA ALA A 26 4.42 16.11 17.92
C ALA A 26 5.17 17.24 18.63
N SER A 27 5.94 16.91 19.67
CA SER A 27 6.78 17.85 20.41
C SER A 27 8.03 17.15 20.97
N LYS A 28 9.04 17.93 21.41
CA LYS A 28 10.28 17.40 22.01
C LYS A 28 10.07 16.60 23.30
N ARG A 29 8.89 16.70 23.94
CA ARG A 29 8.56 16.06 25.21
C ARG A 29 7.73 14.79 25.04
N GLU A 30 7.18 14.57 23.85
CA GLU A 30 6.34 13.41 23.55
C GLU A 30 7.17 12.25 22.99
N LYS A 31 6.67 11.04 23.23
CA LYS A 31 7.28 9.83 22.68
C LYS A 31 7.10 9.82 21.16
N ALA A 32 8.19 9.58 20.44
CA ALA A 32 8.13 9.43 19.00
C ALA A 32 7.33 8.17 18.62
N VAL A 33 6.44 8.31 17.65
CA VAL A 33 5.60 7.25 17.09
C VAL A 33 6.15 6.87 15.71
N PRO A 34 6.31 5.58 15.39
CA PRO A 34 6.75 5.15 14.08
C PRO A 34 5.64 5.32 13.02
N TYR A 35 6.00 5.82 11.85
CA TYR A 35 5.15 5.99 10.67
C TYR A 35 5.78 5.31 9.46
N TYR A 36 4.94 4.63 8.68
CA TYR A 36 5.26 4.29 7.30
C TYR A 36 5.19 5.57 6.45
N VAL A 37 6.22 5.79 5.64
CA VAL A 37 6.22 6.76 4.55
C VAL A 37 5.84 5.98 3.30
N LEU A 38 4.61 6.16 2.83
CA LEU A 38 4.07 5.46 1.66
C LEU A 38 4.10 6.37 0.45
N LYS A 39 4.67 5.87 -0.64
CA LYS A 39 4.62 6.50 -1.95
C LYS A 39 3.75 5.65 -2.88
N PRO A 40 2.53 6.12 -3.25
CA PRO A 40 1.72 5.46 -4.26
C PRO A 40 2.49 5.34 -5.58
N VAL A 41 2.29 4.25 -6.31
CA VAL A 41 2.94 4.02 -7.60
C VAL A 41 2.32 4.89 -8.70
N PHE A 42 1.03 5.20 -8.58
CA PHE A 42 0.25 5.91 -9.60
C PHE A 42 0.00 7.39 -9.27
N GLU A 43 0.50 7.88 -8.14
CA GLU A 43 0.36 9.27 -7.70
C GLU A 43 1.68 9.78 -7.09
N ASP A 44 2.01 11.05 -7.27
CA ASP A 44 3.28 11.62 -6.80
C ASP A 44 3.28 12.04 -5.32
N LYS A 45 2.14 11.91 -4.63
CA LYS A 45 1.97 12.39 -3.25
C LYS A 45 2.40 11.34 -2.24
N VAL A 46 3.24 11.73 -1.29
CA VAL A 46 3.65 10.89 -0.15
C VAL A 46 2.62 10.97 0.98
N SER A 47 2.34 9.82 1.61
CA SER A 47 1.44 9.69 2.75
C SER A 47 2.17 9.12 3.97
N TYR A 48 1.83 9.61 5.16
CA TYR A 48 2.37 9.13 6.43
C TYR A 48 1.27 8.38 7.18
N ILE A 49 1.49 7.11 7.49
CA ILE A 49 0.54 6.26 8.23
C ILE A 49 1.23 5.71 9.48
N PRO A 50 0.68 5.90 10.69
CA PRO A 50 1.22 5.29 11.91
C PRO A 50 1.38 3.78 11.76
N VAL A 51 2.49 3.21 12.22
CA VAL A 51 2.69 1.75 12.19
C VAL A 51 1.65 1.03 13.05
N GLU A 52 1.23 1.66 14.14
CA GLU A 52 0.21 1.16 15.06
C GLU A 52 -0.99 2.13 15.12
N HIS A 53 -2.18 1.60 15.41
CA HIS A 53 -3.41 2.40 15.62
C HIS A 53 -3.92 3.21 14.40
N HIS A 54 -3.64 2.79 13.17
CA HIS A 54 -4.28 3.35 11.98
C HIS A 54 -5.59 2.62 11.65
N ARG A 55 -6.52 3.29 10.94
CA ARG A 55 -7.79 2.70 10.47
C ARG A 55 -7.74 2.14 9.05
N VAL A 56 -6.70 2.51 8.29
CA VAL A 56 -6.53 2.14 6.89
C VAL A 56 -6.05 0.70 6.76
N VAL A 57 -6.75 -0.15 6.02
CA VAL A 57 -6.27 -1.50 5.77
C VAL A 57 -5.03 -1.48 4.87
N LEU A 58 -3.90 -1.90 5.44
CA LEU A 58 -2.64 -2.15 4.75
C LEU A 58 -2.38 -3.66 4.70
N ARG A 59 -2.04 -4.19 3.54
CA ARG A 59 -1.73 -5.62 3.34
C ARG A 59 -0.60 -5.81 2.34
N ASP A 60 -0.02 -7.01 2.35
CA ASP A 60 0.89 -7.43 1.30
C ASP A 60 0.20 -7.40 -0.08
N MET A 61 1.00 -7.23 -1.14
CA MET A 61 0.48 -7.32 -2.49
C MET A 61 -0.08 -8.71 -2.78
N PHE A 62 -1.10 -8.76 -3.63
CA PHE A 62 -1.68 -10.01 -4.12
C PHE A 62 -0.64 -10.87 -4.81
N THR A 63 -0.81 -12.17 -4.66
CA THR A 63 -0.25 -13.15 -5.58
C THR A 63 -0.93 -13.04 -6.95
N GLY A 64 -0.29 -13.59 -8.00
CA GLY A 64 -0.89 -13.63 -9.33
C GLY A 64 -2.23 -14.38 -9.36
N GLU A 65 -2.34 -15.47 -8.60
CA GLU A 65 -3.58 -16.24 -8.49
C GLU A 65 -4.71 -15.44 -7.80
N GLU A 66 -4.41 -14.73 -6.72
CA GLU A 66 -5.38 -13.84 -6.06
C GLU A 66 -5.81 -12.70 -6.98
N ALA A 67 -4.87 -12.11 -7.73
CA ALA A 67 -5.16 -11.06 -8.68
C ALA A 67 -6.12 -11.55 -9.79
N LEU A 68 -5.90 -12.75 -10.33
CA LEU A 68 -6.81 -13.36 -11.31
C LEU A 68 -8.22 -13.54 -10.77
N LYS A 69 -8.36 -14.07 -9.54
CA LYS A 69 -9.68 -14.24 -8.89
C LYS A 69 -10.36 -12.91 -8.66
N LEU A 70 -9.62 -11.89 -8.23
CA LEU A 70 -10.15 -10.55 -7.99
C LEU A 70 -10.63 -9.88 -9.27
N LYS A 71 -9.97 -10.13 -10.40
CA LYS A 71 -10.34 -9.57 -11.71
C LYS A 71 -11.75 -9.96 -12.16
N GLU A 72 -12.26 -11.11 -11.71
CA GLU A 72 -13.61 -11.59 -12.04
C GLU A 72 -14.71 -11.06 -11.11
N THR A 73 -14.36 -10.21 -10.14
CA THR A 73 -15.32 -9.69 -9.15
C THR A 73 -15.90 -8.34 -9.54
N GLU A 74 -17.14 -8.05 -9.10
CA GLU A 74 -17.71 -6.70 -9.26
C GLU A 74 -16.89 -5.61 -8.56
N GLN A 75 -16.16 -5.98 -7.51
CA GLN A 75 -15.33 -5.02 -6.78
C GLN A 75 -14.19 -4.49 -7.65
N TYR A 76 -13.62 -5.33 -8.52
CA TYR A 76 -12.60 -4.91 -9.48
C TYR A 76 -13.12 -3.81 -10.43
N GLU A 77 -14.38 -3.90 -10.87
CA GLU A 77 -14.96 -2.88 -11.75
C GLU A 77 -15.26 -1.55 -11.01
N LYS A 78 -15.63 -1.65 -9.73
CA LYS A 78 -16.09 -0.50 -8.93
C LYS A 78 -14.96 0.23 -8.19
N ASP A 79 -13.91 -0.48 -7.78
CA ASP A 79 -12.83 0.04 -6.96
C ASP A 79 -11.57 0.30 -7.83
N LYS A 80 -11.30 1.58 -8.07
CA LYS A 80 -10.14 2.04 -8.84
C LYS A 80 -8.82 1.53 -8.27
N HIS A 81 -8.64 1.57 -6.95
CA HIS A 81 -7.38 1.18 -6.30
C HIS A 81 -7.17 -0.32 -6.38
N LEU A 82 -8.24 -1.09 -6.18
CA LEU A 82 -8.21 -2.54 -6.35
C LEU A 82 -7.84 -2.92 -7.78
N ARG A 83 -8.51 -2.31 -8.77
CA ARG A 83 -8.23 -2.55 -10.19
C ARG A 83 -6.78 -2.29 -10.54
N GLN A 84 -6.27 -1.12 -10.19
CA GLN A 84 -4.87 -0.75 -10.42
C GLN A 84 -3.89 -1.73 -9.77
N ALA A 85 -4.22 -2.25 -8.58
CA ALA A 85 -3.37 -3.20 -7.88
C ALA A 85 -3.40 -4.61 -8.48
N VAL A 86 -4.56 -5.06 -8.96
CA VAL A 86 -4.70 -6.31 -9.72
C VAL A 86 -3.90 -6.23 -11.01
N ASP A 87 -4.10 -5.17 -11.79
CA ASP A 87 -3.41 -4.97 -13.07
C ASP A 87 -1.89 -4.90 -12.88
N TYR A 88 -1.42 -4.16 -11.86
CA TYR A 88 0.00 -4.08 -11.53
C TYR A 88 0.64 -5.45 -11.25
N VAL A 89 -0.05 -6.34 -10.53
CA VAL A 89 0.46 -7.69 -10.25
C VAL A 89 0.51 -8.53 -11.52
N LEU A 90 -0.56 -8.50 -12.32
CA LEU A 90 -0.64 -9.29 -13.54
C LEU A 90 0.39 -8.85 -14.59
N ASP A 91 0.60 -7.55 -14.75
CA ASP A 91 1.62 -7.01 -15.65
C ASP A 91 3.03 -7.41 -15.22
N LYS A 92 3.33 -7.39 -13.91
CA LYS A 92 4.64 -7.83 -13.39
C LYS A 92 4.88 -9.32 -13.54
N VAL A 93 3.84 -10.14 -13.48
CA VAL A 93 3.95 -11.58 -13.70
C VAL A 93 4.17 -11.88 -15.19
N ALA A 94 3.53 -11.13 -16.09
CA ALA A 94 3.67 -11.31 -17.54
C ALA A 94 5.05 -10.91 -18.10
N ILE A 95 5.83 -10.11 -17.36
CA ILE A 95 7.19 -9.67 -17.75
C ILE A 95 8.28 -10.68 -17.33
N LYS A 96 7.92 -11.81 -16.71
CA LYS A 96 8.85 -12.91 -16.39
C LYS A 96 8.76 -14.04 -17.39
#